data_AF-A0A267FX42-F1
#
_entry.id   AF-A0A267FX42-F1
#
_cell.length_a   1.000
_cell.length_b   1.000
_cell.length_c   1.000
_cell.angle_alpha   90.00
_cell.angle_beta   90.00
_cell.angle_gamma   90.00
#
_symmetry.space_group_name_H-M   'P 1'
#
loop_
_entity.id
_entity.type
_entity.pdbx_description
1 polymer ?
#
loop_
_entity_poly.entity_id
_entity_poly.type
_entity_poly.pdbx_seq_one_letter_code
_entity_poly.pdbx_strand_id
1 'polypeptide(L)'
;VVMATALAVNQPSAFSADFRSQELQQQQQWKLKRLLRALDGVRGHNGTSLITLLVPPRHPLSRPAKLLAEEIGAAGNIKSRANRLAVLWALASVQQRLKVYSRVPDNGLVIFCGTIVTEDGKEKKVTIDLEPCKPVQSPIYLCDSRFHTEALQSMLETDERRFGFIVLDGSGALFAVLSGSERRVLHRMSVELPRKHGRGGQSAVRFARIRLEKRHNYLRKVAELASGLFLEPDSGRPAVDGLVLAGSADFKVELQQGGLLDARLAGKTLQVVDIAYGGEVGLNQAIELASDCLTGLAYLEEKRCLARLFEELGHGRQQLVCYGVGQTVAALESGAVDTVLAWEELPYDCVLTASRQLKLIPRQACRSAAGGQHGDGVEVTDCGLDEPRPLIDWLADAGCPAAGAQLRVLACRSPEGVQFANGFGGLAGLLRYPLDWEDPESLQSGAQTDAEAVADEDASDVYDCFDLGDY
;
A
#
# COMPACT_ATOMS: atom_id res chain seq x y z
N VAL A 1 5.90 -10.84 -49.55
CA VAL A 1 4.98 -11.66 -48.73
C VAL A 1 5.61 -12.14 -47.41
N VAL A 2 6.90 -11.92 -47.13
CA VAL A 2 7.55 -12.38 -45.86
C VAL A 2 7.92 -11.24 -44.88
N MET A 3 7.68 -9.96 -45.23
CA MET A 3 7.97 -8.82 -44.33
C MET A 3 6.74 -8.19 -43.65
N ALA A 4 5.52 -8.68 -43.90
CA ALA A 4 4.30 -8.10 -43.35
C ALA A 4 3.78 -8.80 -42.08
N THR A 5 4.41 -9.89 -41.64
CA THR A 5 3.92 -10.73 -40.52
C THR A 5 4.58 -10.44 -39.16
N ALA A 6 5.63 -9.62 -39.10
CA ALA A 6 6.34 -9.32 -37.84
C ALA A 6 5.74 -8.16 -37.02
N LEU A 7 4.81 -7.38 -37.58
CA LEU A 7 4.20 -6.23 -36.91
C LEU A 7 2.89 -6.54 -36.16
N ALA A 8 2.44 -7.80 -36.16
CA ALA A 8 1.14 -8.20 -35.61
C ALA A 8 1.21 -8.83 -34.19
N VAL A 9 2.39 -8.99 -33.60
CA VAL A 9 2.54 -9.73 -32.32
C VAL A 9 2.45 -8.84 -31.08
N ASN A 10 2.43 -7.51 -31.23
CA ASN A 10 2.48 -6.59 -30.09
C ASN A 10 1.24 -5.69 -29.96
N GLN A 11 0.05 -6.27 -30.17
CA GLN A 11 -1.17 -5.64 -29.67
C GLN A 11 -1.42 -6.14 -28.24
N PRO A 12 -1.44 -5.25 -27.23
CA PRO A 12 -1.81 -5.64 -25.87
C PRO A 12 -3.21 -6.27 -25.95
N SER A 13 -3.33 -7.53 -25.53
CA SER A 13 -4.63 -8.19 -25.39
C SER A 13 -5.52 -7.34 -24.48
N ALA A 14 -6.82 -7.29 -24.74
CA ALA A 14 -7.79 -6.50 -23.95
C ALA A 14 -7.64 -6.72 -22.43
N PHE A 15 -7.25 -7.94 -22.04
CA PHE A 15 -6.95 -8.31 -20.65
C PHE A 15 -5.78 -7.51 -20.03
N SER A 16 -4.73 -7.20 -20.81
CA SER A 16 -3.60 -6.39 -20.36
C SER A 16 -3.94 -4.89 -20.28
N ALA A 17 -4.91 -4.42 -21.06
CA ALA A 17 -5.36 -3.03 -21.02
C ALA A 17 -6.21 -2.75 -19.77
N ASP A 18 -7.12 -3.67 -19.42
CA ASP A 18 -7.90 -3.61 -18.18
C ASP A 18 -6.98 -3.66 -16.96
N PHE A 19 -5.96 -4.51 -16.98
CA PHE A 19 -4.98 -4.61 -15.90
C PHE A 19 -4.15 -3.33 -15.72
N ARG A 20 -3.64 -2.73 -16.80
CA ARG A 20 -2.94 -1.44 -16.74
C ARG A 20 -3.82 -0.31 -16.21
N SER A 21 -5.11 -0.32 -16.54
CA SER A 21 -6.05 0.69 -16.04
C SER A 21 -6.27 0.58 -14.53
N GLN A 22 -6.30 -0.64 -13.98
CA GLN A 22 -6.38 -0.87 -12.54
C GLN A 22 -5.09 -0.45 -11.82
N GLU A 23 -3.92 -0.72 -12.39
CA GLU A 23 -2.64 -0.28 -11.82
C GLU A 23 -2.53 1.26 -11.78
N LEU A 24 -2.94 1.94 -12.86
CA LEU A 24 -2.99 3.41 -12.90
C LEU A 24 -3.97 3.97 -11.86
N GLN A 25 -5.13 3.33 -11.67
CA GLN A 25 -6.08 3.71 -10.62
C GLN A 25 -5.50 3.50 -9.23
N GLN A 26 -4.81 2.38 -8.96
CA GLN A 26 -4.13 2.13 -7.70
C GLN A 26 -3.03 3.18 -7.43
N GLN A 27 -2.24 3.53 -8.44
CA GLN A 27 -1.23 4.58 -8.34
C GLN A 27 -1.85 5.96 -8.07
N GLN A 28 -2.94 6.32 -8.76
CA GLN A 28 -3.67 7.56 -8.49
C GLN A 28 -4.27 7.59 -7.09
N GLN A 29 -4.83 6.46 -6.64
CA GLN A 29 -5.38 6.31 -5.29
C GLN A 29 -4.28 6.46 -4.24
N TRP A 30 -3.10 5.88 -4.48
CA TRP A 30 -1.94 6.02 -3.61
C TRP A 30 -1.44 7.48 -3.56
N LYS A 31 -1.27 8.15 -4.71
CA LYS A 31 -0.89 9.58 -4.77
C LYS A 31 -1.89 10.43 -3.99
N LEU A 32 -3.18 10.15 -4.14
CA LEU A 32 -4.23 10.83 -3.40
C LEU A 32 -4.14 10.56 -1.89
N LYS A 33 -4.00 9.30 -1.45
CA LYS A 33 -3.83 8.95 -0.03
C LYS A 33 -2.63 9.68 0.59
N ARG A 34 -1.50 9.71 -0.12
CA ARG A 34 -0.28 10.40 0.32
C ARG A 34 -0.49 11.92 0.41
N LEU A 35 -1.14 12.51 -0.59
CA LEU A 35 -1.46 13.93 -0.59
C LEU A 35 -2.39 14.30 0.57
N LEU A 36 -3.41 13.48 0.87
CA LEU A 36 -4.29 13.72 2.01
C LEU A 36 -3.55 13.62 3.35
N ARG A 37 -2.62 12.67 3.51
CA ARG A 37 -1.74 12.59 4.70
C ARG A 37 -0.88 13.85 4.83
N ALA A 38 -0.33 14.36 3.72
CA ALA A 38 0.44 15.60 3.71
C ALA A 38 -0.41 16.82 4.08
N LEU A 39 -1.66 16.90 3.60
CA LEU A 39 -2.58 17.99 3.93
C LEU A 39 -3.09 17.95 5.37
N ASP A 40 -3.25 16.76 5.97
CA ASP A 40 -3.71 16.61 7.35
C ASP A 40 -2.64 17.05 8.38
N GLY A 41 -1.36 16.88 8.05
CA GLY A 41 -0.24 17.39 8.85
C GLY A 41 -0.07 18.91 8.81
N VAL A 42 -0.72 19.60 7.86
CA VAL A 42 -0.58 21.04 7.68
C VAL A 42 -1.55 21.79 8.60
N ARG A 43 -1.01 22.75 9.35
CA ARG A 43 -1.80 23.70 10.15
C ARG A 43 -1.54 25.13 9.70
N GLY A 44 -2.61 25.92 9.59
CA GLY A 44 -2.51 27.34 9.26
C GLY A 44 -1.90 28.15 10.39
N HIS A 45 -1.05 29.14 10.04
CA HIS A 45 -0.45 30.09 10.99
C HIS A 45 -1.51 30.96 11.68
N ASN A 46 -2.49 31.40 10.88
CA ASN A 46 -3.58 32.26 11.28
C ASN A 46 -4.86 31.43 11.12
N GLY A 47 -5.54 31.16 12.24
CA GLY A 47 -6.50 30.06 12.39
C GLY A 47 -7.68 29.96 11.41
N THR A 48 -7.88 30.84 10.44
CA THR A 48 -8.93 30.67 9.41
C THR A 48 -8.42 31.10 8.04
N SER A 49 -7.49 30.35 7.46
CA SER A 49 -6.88 30.69 6.17
C SER A 49 -6.80 29.54 5.17
N LEU A 50 -7.32 28.36 5.53
CA LEU A 50 -7.33 27.18 4.68
C LEU A 50 -8.75 26.93 4.17
N ILE A 51 -8.89 26.90 2.85
CA ILE A 51 -10.15 26.67 2.15
C ILE A 51 -10.14 25.26 1.59
N THR A 52 -11.21 24.53 1.91
CA THR A 52 -11.52 23.24 1.34
C THR A 52 -12.81 23.35 0.54
N LEU A 53 -12.74 23.15 -0.77
CA LEU A 53 -13.89 23.17 -1.67
C LEU A 53 -14.03 21.84 -2.39
N LEU A 54 -15.16 21.15 -2.18
CA LEU A 54 -15.55 19.95 -2.91
C LEU A 54 -16.78 20.27 -3.76
N VAL A 55 -16.70 19.99 -5.06
CA VAL A 55 -17.77 20.16 -6.02
C VAL A 55 -18.16 18.79 -6.57
N PRO A 56 -19.42 18.35 -6.36
CA PRO A 56 -19.89 17.07 -6.87
C PRO A 56 -20.01 17.12 -8.41
N PRO A 57 -19.96 15.97 -9.08
CA PRO A 57 -20.12 15.91 -10.52
C PRO A 57 -21.53 16.37 -10.93
N ARG A 58 -21.67 16.81 -12.18
CA ARG A 58 -22.93 17.34 -12.78
C ARG A 58 -23.44 18.66 -12.20
N HIS A 59 -22.78 19.21 -11.19
CA HIS A 59 -23.15 20.50 -10.64
C HIS A 59 -22.58 21.65 -11.50
N PRO A 60 -23.34 22.71 -11.80
CA PRO A 60 -22.84 23.82 -12.61
C PRO A 60 -21.80 24.64 -11.84
N LEU A 61 -20.68 25.00 -12.50
CA LEU A 61 -19.61 25.83 -11.94
C LEU A 61 -20.08 27.24 -11.53
N SER A 62 -21.22 27.70 -12.06
CA SER A 62 -21.79 29.01 -11.74
C SER A 62 -22.17 29.16 -10.27
N ARG A 63 -22.61 28.09 -9.60
CA ARG A 63 -23.03 28.16 -8.20
C ARG A 63 -21.84 28.28 -7.23
N PRO A 64 -20.77 27.45 -7.30
CA PRO A 64 -19.59 27.69 -6.47
C PRO A 64 -18.93 29.04 -6.80
N ALA A 65 -18.95 29.49 -8.06
CA ALA A 65 -18.43 30.82 -8.41
C ALA A 65 -19.21 31.97 -7.74
N LYS A 66 -20.55 31.87 -7.64
CA LYS A 66 -21.39 32.84 -6.93
C LYS A 66 -21.11 32.82 -5.43
N LEU A 67 -21.04 31.63 -4.83
CA LEU A 67 -20.73 31.47 -3.41
C LEU A 67 -19.37 32.09 -3.07
N LEU A 68 -18.33 31.82 -3.88
CA LEU A 68 -17.01 32.43 -3.67
C LEU A 68 -17.04 33.97 -3.79
N ALA A 69 -17.87 34.53 -4.66
CA ALA A 69 -18.01 35.99 -4.77
C ALA A 69 -18.70 36.62 -3.55
N GLU A 70 -19.70 35.95 -2.99
CA GLU A 70 -20.36 36.36 -1.73
C GLU A 70 -19.38 36.29 -0.55
N GLU A 71 -18.58 35.22 -0.48
CA GLU A 71 -17.56 35.00 0.55
C GLU A 71 -16.42 36.02 0.47
N ILE A 72 -16.00 36.43 -0.73
CA ILE A 72 -15.02 37.52 -0.91
C ILE A 72 -15.58 38.84 -0.38
N GLY A 73 -16.87 39.13 -0.62
CA GLY A 73 -17.54 40.31 -0.09
C GLY A 73 -17.61 40.31 1.44
N ALA A 74 -17.93 39.15 2.04
CA ALA A 74 -17.98 38.97 3.49
C ALA A 74 -16.59 39.06 4.15
N ALA A 75 -15.56 38.46 3.52
CA ALA A 75 -14.19 38.46 4.01
C ALA A 75 -13.58 39.88 4.12
N GLY A 76 -14.09 40.85 3.35
CA GLY A 76 -13.68 42.26 3.46
C GLY A 76 -13.89 42.86 4.86
N ASN A 77 -14.89 42.35 5.61
CA ASN A 77 -15.27 42.83 6.93
C ASN A 77 -14.40 42.26 8.08
N ILE A 78 -13.43 41.39 7.78
CA ILE A 78 -12.52 40.84 8.78
C ILE A 78 -11.66 41.95 9.38
N LYS A 79 -11.67 42.06 10.72
CA LYS A 79 -10.95 43.12 11.46
C LYS A 79 -9.42 42.96 11.43
N SER A 80 -8.93 41.72 11.49
CA SER A 80 -7.49 41.44 11.45
C SER A 80 -6.95 41.62 10.03
N ARG A 81 -6.01 42.56 9.85
CA ARG A 81 -5.42 42.87 8.53
C ARG A 81 -4.70 41.68 7.91
N ALA A 82 -3.89 40.96 8.69
CA ALA A 82 -3.12 39.81 8.20
C ALA A 82 -4.05 38.65 7.79
N ASN A 83 -5.03 38.31 8.64
CA ASN A 83 -5.98 37.24 8.33
C ASN A 83 -6.85 37.58 7.12
N ARG A 84 -7.32 38.84 7.04
CA ARG A 84 -8.10 39.32 5.89
C ARG A 84 -7.34 39.16 4.58
N LEU A 85 -6.07 39.54 4.54
CA LEU A 85 -5.25 39.41 3.32
C LEU A 85 -5.04 37.94 2.91
N ALA A 86 -4.81 37.06 3.89
CA ALA A 86 -4.66 35.63 3.65
C ALA A 86 -5.94 35.00 3.07
N VAL A 87 -7.10 35.27 3.69
CA VAL A 87 -8.41 34.77 3.23
C VAL A 87 -8.78 35.31 1.85
N LEU A 88 -8.61 36.62 1.63
CA LEU A 88 -8.89 37.22 0.32
C LEU A 88 -8.00 36.64 -0.77
N TRP A 89 -6.72 36.42 -0.48
CA TRP A 89 -5.80 35.78 -1.43
C TRP A 89 -6.20 34.33 -1.72
N ALA A 90 -6.58 33.56 -0.70
CA ALA A 90 -7.01 32.17 -0.87
C ALA A 90 -8.29 32.08 -1.71
N LEU A 91 -9.31 32.88 -1.40
CA LEU A 91 -10.56 32.95 -2.16
C LEU A 91 -10.33 33.38 -3.62
N ALA A 92 -9.50 34.40 -3.84
CA ALA A 92 -9.16 34.85 -5.19
C ALA A 92 -8.42 33.77 -5.98
N SER A 93 -7.54 33.01 -5.33
CA SER A 93 -6.80 31.90 -5.93
C SER A 93 -7.72 30.74 -6.31
N VAL A 94 -8.66 30.36 -5.43
CA VAL A 94 -9.70 29.36 -5.76
C VAL A 94 -10.56 29.83 -6.93
N GLN A 95 -10.97 31.10 -6.95
CA GLN A 95 -11.76 31.66 -8.04
C GLN A 95 -11.00 31.64 -9.37
N GLN A 96 -9.70 31.94 -9.36
CA GLN A 96 -8.85 31.87 -10.56
C GLN A 96 -8.71 30.43 -11.05
N ARG A 97 -8.54 29.46 -10.15
CA ARG A 97 -8.49 28.02 -10.50
C ARG A 97 -9.81 27.51 -11.06
N LEU A 98 -10.93 27.92 -10.48
CA LEU A 98 -12.25 27.53 -10.96
C LEU A 98 -12.51 28.00 -12.41
N LYS A 99 -11.93 29.14 -12.82
CA LYS A 99 -12.03 29.65 -14.21
C LYS A 99 -11.23 28.82 -15.23
N VAL A 100 -10.23 28.05 -14.80
CA VAL A 100 -9.48 27.15 -15.68
C VAL A 100 -10.38 26.03 -16.19
N TYR A 101 -11.35 25.61 -15.38
CA TYR A 101 -12.31 24.57 -15.73
C TYR A 101 -13.49 25.17 -16.50
N SER A 102 -13.75 24.67 -17.71
CA SER A 102 -14.94 25.01 -18.49
C SER A 102 -16.19 24.25 -17.99
N ARG A 103 -16.00 23.05 -17.44
CA ARG A 103 -17.02 22.17 -16.87
C ARG A 103 -16.42 21.41 -15.68
N VAL A 104 -17.25 21.04 -14.70
CA VAL A 104 -16.83 20.12 -13.63
C VAL A 104 -16.48 18.76 -14.25
N PRO A 105 -15.32 18.18 -13.93
CA PRO A 105 -14.96 16.82 -14.37
C PRO A 105 -16.00 15.77 -13.96
N ASP A 106 -15.97 14.61 -14.60
CA ASP A 106 -17.01 13.58 -14.43
C ASP A 106 -17.01 12.96 -13.03
N ASN A 107 -15.86 12.97 -12.33
CA ASN A 107 -15.74 12.53 -10.93
C ASN A 107 -15.85 13.67 -9.91
N GLY A 108 -16.10 14.90 -10.34
CA GLY A 108 -16.15 16.07 -9.47
C GLY A 108 -14.80 16.80 -9.39
N LEU A 109 -14.74 17.81 -8.53
CA LEU A 109 -13.57 18.68 -8.39
C LEU A 109 -13.29 18.96 -6.92
N VAL A 110 -12.04 18.78 -6.50
CA VAL A 110 -11.55 19.11 -5.17
C VAL A 110 -10.51 20.22 -5.30
N ILE A 111 -10.66 21.27 -4.52
CA ILE A 111 -9.68 22.37 -4.44
C ILE A 111 -9.31 22.59 -2.99
N PHE A 112 -8.00 22.49 -2.71
CA PHE A 112 -7.39 22.90 -1.46
C PHE A 112 -6.57 24.16 -1.71
N CYS A 113 -6.84 25.23 -0.97
CA CYS A 113 -6.10 26.47 -1.11
C CYS A 113 -5.84 27.11 0.25
N GLY A 114 -4.64 27.61 0.46
CA GLY A 114 -4.32 28.31 1.70
C GLY A 114 -2.85 28.69 1.81
N THR A 115 -2.55 29.46 2.84
CA THR A 115 -1.18 29.81 3.22
C THR A 115 -0.73 28.90 4.35
N ILE A 116 0.31 28.12 4.08
CA ILE A 116 0.87 27.15 5.02
C ILE A 116 2.24 27.65 5.49
N VAL A 117 2.63 27.32 6.71
CA VAL A 117 3.99 27.61 7.20
C VAL A 117 4.81 26.34 7.03
N THR A 118 5.92 26.46 6.31
CA THR A 118 6.88 25.35 6.17
C THR A 118 7.74 25.27 7.42
N GLU A 119 8.41 24.14 7.67
CA GLU A 119 9.31 23.94 8.82
C GLU A 119 10.38 25.06 8.95
N ASP A 120 10.76 25.69 7.83
CA ASP A 120 11.68 26.84 7.78
C ASP A 120 11.07 28.17 8.27
N GLY A 121 9.85 28.18 8.79
CA GLY A 121 9.15 29.39 9.25
C GLY A 121 8.71 30.33 8.11
N LYS A 122 8.89 29.93 6.84
CA LYS A 122 8.46 30.69 5.66
C LYS A 122 7.01 30.37 5.30
N GLU A 123 6.25 31.40 4.94
CA GLU A 123 4.89 31.26 4.42
C GLU A 123 4.92 30.77 2.97
N LYS A 124 4.43 29.55 2.72
CA LYS A 124 4.24 28.99 1.37
C LYS A 124 2.75 29.07 1.01
N LYS A 125 2.48 29.66 -0.15
CA LYS A 125 1.15 29.71 -0.75
C LYS A 125 0.90 28.42 -1.51
N VAL A 126 -0.12 27.67 -1.09
CA VAL A 126 -0.45 26.37 -1.69
C VAL A 126 -1.83 26.43 -2.33
N THR A 127 -1.90 25.93 -3.56
CA THR A 127 -3.14 25.78 -4.31
C THR A 127 -3.05 24.46 -5.05
N ILE A 128 -3.90 23.51 -4.68
CA ILE A 128 -3.95 22.17 -5.24
C ILE A 128 -5.36 21.96 -5.76
N ASP A 129 -5.46 21.69 -7.05
CA ASP A 129 -6.68 21.25 -7.71
C ASP A 129 -6.53 19.80 -8.17
N LEU A 130 -7.54 18.99 -7.88
CA LEU A 130 -7.52 17.55 -8.11
C LEU A 130 -8.91 17.07 -8.54
N GLU A 131 -8.93 16.18 -9.54
CA GLU A 131 -10.08 15.31 -9.80
C GLU A 131 -9.96 14.03 -8.95
N PRO A 132 -10.94 13.74 -8.07
CA PRO A 132 -10.92 12.52 -7.28
C PRO A 132 -11.19 11.29 -8.16
N CYS A 133 -10.65 10.13 -7.80
CA CYS A 133 -10.86 8.87 -8.55
C CYS A 133 -12.33 8.42 -8.57
N LYS A 134 -13.14 8.92 -7.63
CA LYS A 134 -14.54 8.58 -7.46
C LYS A 134 -15.41 9.83 -7.32
N PRO A 135 -16.66 9.77 -7.82
CA PRO A 135 -17.58 10.88 -7.74
C PRO A 135 -17.90 11.27 -6.29
N VAL A 136 -17.62 12.52 -5.94
CA VAL A 136 -18.01 13.09 -4.64
C VAL A 136 -19.53 13.30 -4.61
N GLN A 137 -20.19 12.89 -3.54
CA GLN A 137 -21.64 12.97 -3.43
C GLN A 137 -22.15 14.33 -2.95
N SER A 138 -21.47 14.94 -1.98
CA SER A 138 -21.91 16.18 -1.34
C SER A 138 -20.95 17.36 -1.62
N PRO A 139 -21.47 18.55 -1.95
CA PRO A 139 -20.65 19.75 -1.99
C PRO A 139 -20.26 20.17 -0.58
N ILE A 140 -18.99 20.50 -0.37
CA ILE A 140 -18.47 21.00 0.91
C ILE A 140 -17.69 22.28 0.62
N TYR A 141 -17.98 23.34 1.37
CA TYR A 141 -17.17 24.55 1.41
C TYR A 141 -16.90 24.88 2.88
N LEU A 142 -15.62 24.86 3.25
CA LEU A 142 -15.19 25.13 4.62
C LEU A 142 -13.92 26.01 4.60
N CYS A 143 -13.89 27.01 5.47
CA CYS A 143 -12.73 27.84 5.73
C CYS A 143 -12.36 27.69 7.20
N ASP A 144 -11.23 27.03 7.48
CA ASP A 144 -10.77 26.72 8.85
C ASP A 144 -9.23 26.84 8.94
N SER A 145 -8.68 26.47 10.09
CA SER A 145 -7.26 26.34 10.41
C SER A 145 -6.62 25.08 9.81
N ARG A 146 -7.45 24.11 9.40
CA ARG A 146 -7.07 22.79 8.89
C ARG A 146 -7.77 22.50 7.56
N PHE A 147 -7.17 21.64 6.74
CA PHE A 147 -7.85 21.11 5.55
C PHE A 147 -8.81 20.00 5.96
N HIS A 148 -10.04 20.03 5.46
CA HIS A 148 -11.03 18.99 5.74
C HIS A 148 -10.92 17.85 4.73
N THR A 149 -10.09 16.86 5.03
CA THR A 149 -9.84 15.70 4.18
C THR A 149 -10.72 14.48 4.52
N GLU A 150 -11.49 14.55 5.62
CA GLU A 150 -12.34 13.48 6.17
C GLU A 150 -13.30 12.86 5.13
N ALA A 151 -13.93 13.70 4.30
CA ALA A 151 -14.83 13.25 3.23
C ALA A 151 -14.12 12.42 2.15
N LEU A 152 -12.85 12.73 1.84
CA LEU A 152 -12.07 11.97 0.86
C LEU A 152 -11.44 10.72 1.48
N GLN A 153 -11.03 10.79 2.75
CA GLN A 153 -10.49 9.64 3.49
C GLN A 153 -11.55 8.54 3.63
N SER A 154 -12.76 8.89 4.06
CA SER A 154 -13.87 7.92 4.16
C SER A 154 -14.23 7.28 2.82
N MET A 155 -14.15 8.03 1.70
CA MET A 155 -14.32 7.47 0.36
C MET A 155 -13.22 6.45 0.02
N LEU A 156 -11.96 6.76 0.32
CA LEU A 156 -10.83 5.86 0.08
C LEU A 156 -10.86 4.61 0.98
N GLU A 157 -11.39 4.70 2.19
CA GLU A 157 -11.58 3.57 3.11
C GLU A 157 -12.73 2.65 2.70
N THR A 158 -13.78 3.21 2.08
CA THR A 158 -14.91 2.43 1.55
C THR A 158 -14.48 1.57 0.35
N ASP A 159 -13.40 1.96 -0.33
CA ASP A 159 -12.88 1.27 -1.51
C ASP A 159 -12.10 0.02 -1.16
N GLU A 160 -11.57 -0.06 0.05
CA GLU A 160 -10.88 -1.25 0.53
C GLU A 160 -11.92 -2.34 0.77
N ARG A 161 -12.00 -3.28 -0.17
CA ARG A 161 -12.85 -4.46 -0.04
C ARG A 161 -12.53 -5.16 1.28
N ARG A 162 -13.56 -5.34 2.10
CA ARG A 162 -13.44 -5.99 3.41
C ARG A 162 -13.94 -7.41 3.32
N PHE A 163 -13.08 -8.37 3.64
CA PHE A 163 -13.46 -9.78 3.68
C PHE A 163 -13.47 -10.27 5.11
N GLY A 164 -14.58 -10.87 5.52
CA GLY A 164 -14.71 -11.55 6.80
C GLY A 164 -14.19 -12.97 6.70
N PHE A 165 -13.50 -13.41 7.75
CA PHE A 165 -13.07 -14.80 7.94
C PHE A 165 -13.67 -15.32 9.24
N ILE A 166 -14.30 -16.49 9.15
CA ILE A 166 -14.75 -17.26 10.32
C ILE A 166 -13.96 -18.56 10.31
N VAL A 167 -13.02 -18.70 11.23
CA VAL A 167 -12.27 -19.94 11.42
C VAL A 167 -12.94 -20.73 12.54
N LEU A 168 -13.49 -21.89 12.20
CA LEU A 168 -14.16 -22.81 13.11
C LEU A 168 -13.23 -23.97 13.44
N ASP A 169 -13.05 -24.18 14.74
CA ASP A 169 -12.40 -25.36 15.28
C ASP A 169 -13.26 -25.97 16.39
N GLY A 170 -12.99 -27.23 16.72
CA GLY A 170 -13.64 -27.92 17.83
C GLY A 170 -13.23 -27.38 19.21
N SER A 171 -12.12 -26.64 19.28
CA SER A 171 -11.61 -25.98 20.50
C SER A 171 -12.04 -24.51 20.63
N GLY A 172 -12.60 -23.92 19.58
CA GLY A 172 -12.93 -22.50 19.53
C GLY A 172 -13.15 -21.98 18.11
N ALA A 173 -13.57 -20.72 18.01
CA ALA A 173 -13.69 -20.02 16.74
C ALA A 173 -12.97 -18.68 16.78
N LEU A 174 -12.53 -18.23 15.62
CA LEU A 174 -11.86 -16.96 15.43
C LEU A 174 -12.57 -16.17 14.34
N PHE A 175 -12.85 -14.91 14.63
CA PHE A 175 -13.44 -13.96 13.70
C PHE A 175 -12.38 -12.94 13.33
N ALA A 176 -12.13 -12.77 12.04
CA ALA A 176 -11.19 -11.80 11.52
C ALA A 176 -11.76 -11.07 10.31
N VAL A 177 -11.20 -9.90 10.05
CA VAL A 177 -11.45 -9.12 8.84
C VAL A 177 -10.11 -8.87 8.16
N LEU A 178 -10.08 -9.06 6.86
CA LEU A 178 -9.00 -8.64 5.98
C LEU A 178 -9.47 -7.41 5.21
N SER A 179 -8.82 -6.27 5.43
CA SER A 179 -9.11 -4.98 4.78
C SER A 179 -7.83 -4.46 4.14
N GLY A 180 -7.84 -4.27 2.82
CA GLY A 180 -6.67 -3.76 2.10
C GLY A 180 -5.44 -4.65 2.32
N SER A 181 -4.43 -4.13 3.01
CA SER A 181 -3.19 -4.83 3.42
C SER A 181 -3.16 -5.26 4.89
N GLU A 182 -4.19 -4.94 5.68
CA GLU A 182 -4.27 -5.29 7.10
C GLU A 182 -5.19 -6.47 7.36
N ARG A 183 -4.67 -7.45 8.11
CA ARG A 183 -5.48 -8.46 8.80
C ARG A 183 -5.76 -7.98 10.22
N ARG A 184 -7.03 -8.00 10.64
CA ARG A 184 -7.46 -7.66 11.99
C ARG A 184 -8.28 -8.79 12.58
N VAL A 185 -7.85 -9.32 13.72
CA VAL A 185 -8.64 -10.30 14.48
C VAL A 185 -9.63 -9.54 15.36
N LEU A 186 -10.93 -9.74 15.12
CA LEU A 186 -11.99 -9.05 15.84
C LEU A 186 -12.28 -9.72 17.19
N HIS A 187 -12.45 -11.04 17.17
CA HIS A 187 -12.85 -11.78 18.34
C HIS A 187 -12.34 -13.21 18.31
N ARG A 188 -11.98 -13.73 19.49
CA ARG A 188 -11.61 -15.12 19.70
C ARG A 188 -12.55 -15.72 20.73
N MET A 189 -13.11 -16.88 20.41
CA MET A 189 -13.93 -17.65 21.35
C MET A 189 -13.31 -19.03 21.55
N SER A 190 -13.22 -19.47 22.80
CA SER A 190 -12.78 -20.82 23.18
C SER A 190 -13.98 -21.64 23.67
N VAL A 191 -14.10 -22.88 23.22
CA VAL A 191 -15.18 -23.79 23.63
C VAL A 191 -14.64 -25.20 23.80
N GLU A 192 -15.05 -25.86 24.88
CA GLU A 192 -14.73 -27.26 25.12
C GLU A 192 -15.93 -28.15 24.77
N LEU A 193 -15.86 -28.79 23.61
CA LEU A 193 -16.89 -29.72 23.15
C LEU A 193 -16.62 -31.15 23.67
N PRO A 194 -17.67 -31.89 24.09
CA PRO A 194 -17.51 -33.28 24.50
C PRO A 194 -17.02 -34.14 23.32
N ARG A 195 -15.97 -34.92 23.57
CA ARG A 195 -15.36 -35.80 22.57
C ARG A 195 -16.25 -37.02 22.29
N LYS A 196 -16.00 -37.68 21.16
CA LYS A 196 -16.64 -38.96 20.86
C LYS A 196 -16.15 -39.99 21.90
N HIS A 197 -17.07 -40.68 22.55
CA HIS A 197 -16.75 -41.76 23.48
C HIS A 197 -17.30 -43.07 22.91
N GLY A 198 -16.43 -44.07 22.76
CA GLY A 198 -16.82 -45.41 22.29
C GLY A 198 -17.23 -46.36 23.43
N ARG A 199 -16.89 -46.03 24.67
CA ARG A 199 -17.24 -46.81 25.87
C ARG A 199 -18.43 -46.14 26.55
N GLY A 200 -19.56 -46.82 26.65
CA GLY A 200 -20.76 -46.22 27.25
C GLY A 200 -22.01 -47.09 27.41
N GLY A 201 -22.04 -48.33 26.88
CA GLY A 201 -23.18 -49.24 27.03
C GLY A 201 -24.52 -48.55 26.69
N GLN A 202 -25.51 -48.68 27.58
CA GLN A 202 -26.84 -48.04 27.45
C GLN A 202 -26.77 -46.49 27.49
N SER A 203 -25.77 -45.91 28.13
CA SER A 203 -25.60 -44.46 28.24
C SER A 203 -24.98 -43.82 26.99
N ALA A 204 -24.46 -44.61 26.04
CA ALA A 204 -23.78 -44.11 24.85
C ALA A 204 -24.68 -43.18 24.00
N VAL A 205 -25.96 -43.53 23.84
CA VAL A 205 -26.94 -42.72 23.09
C VAL A 205 -27.17 -41.37 23.75
N ARG A 206 -27.25 -41.33 25.09
CA ARG A 206 -27.40 -40.08 25.85
C ARG A 206 -26.19 -39.16 25.65
N PHE A 207 -24.97 -39.69 25.74
CA PHE A 207 -23.76 -38.89 25.51
C PHE A 207 -23.65 -38.39 24.07
N ALA A 208 -24.06 -39.20 23.10
CA ALA A 208 -24.14 -38.77 21.69
C ALA A 208 -25.13 -37.61 21.52
N ARG A 209 -26.30 -37.67 22.18
CA ARG A 209 -27.30 -36.59 22.14
C ARG A 209 -26.77 -35.30 22.77
N ILE A 210 -26.19 -35.38 23.98
CA ILE A 210 -25.58 -34.20 24.66
C ILE A 210 -24.49 -33.58 23.79
N ARG A 211 -23.72 -34.41 23.06
CA ARG A 211 -22.68 -33.94 22.15
C ARG A 211 -23.26 -33.19 20.96
N LEU A 212 -24.29 -33.72 20.31
CA LEU A 212 -24.97 -33.02 19.20
C LEU A 212 -25.61 -31.72 19.67
N GLU A 213 -26.25 -31.73 20.85
CA GLU A 213 -26.86 -30.53 21.43
C GLU A 213 -25.83 -29.44 21.74
N LYS A 214 -24.68 -29.80 22.35
CA LYS A 214 -23.58 -28.85 22.58
C LYS A 214 -22.97 -28.32 21.28
N ARG A 215 -22.85 -29.16 20.24
CA ARG A 215 -22.38 -28.72 18.91
C ARG A 215 -23.35 -27.72 18.28
N HIS A 216 -24.64 -28.00 18.33
CA HIS A 216 -25.67 -27.09 17.82
C HIS A 216 -25.67 -25.75 18.56
N ASN A 217 -25.55 -25.77 19.89
CA ASN A 217 -25.46 -24.56 20.70
C ASN A 217 -24.18 -23.76 20.40
N TYR A 218 -23.06 -24.45 20.12
CA TYR A 218 -21.82 -23.82 19.68
C TYR A 218 -22.00 -23.11 18.33
N LEU A 219 -22.57 -23.77 17.32
CA LEU A 219 -22.84 -23.17 16.02
C LEU A 219 -23.80 -21.99 16.12
N ARG A 220 -24.84 -22.07 16.96
CA ARG A 220 -25.75 -20.95 17.23
C ARG A 220 -24.99 -19.76 17.81
N LYS A 221 -24.14 -19.98 18.82
CA LYS A 221 -23.34 -18.91 19.43
C LYS A 221 -22.39 -18.27 18.43
N VAL A 222 -21.75 -19.07 17.57
CA VAL A 222 -20.90 -18.56 16.47
C VAL A 222 -21.71 -17.70 15.52
N ALA A 223 -22.91 -18.14 15.11
CA ALA A 223 -23.75 -17.40 14.17
C ALA A 223 -24.26 -16.07 14.74
N GLU A 224 -24.62 -16.04 16.03
CA GLU A 224 -24.99 -14.81 16.74
C GLU A 224 -23.81 -13.83 16.81
N LEU A 225 -22.62 -14.32 17.16
CA LEU A 225 -21.40 -13.49 17.18
C LEU A 225 -21.02 -12.98 15.78
N ALA A 226 -21.15 -13.82 14.75
CA ALA A 226 -20.91 -13.41 13.36
C ALA A 226 -21.85 -12.26 12.97
N SER A 227 -23.14 -12.35 13.34
CA SER A 227 -24.13 -11.32 13.06
C SER A 227 -23.79 -10.02 13.79
N GLY A 228 -23.37 -10.09 15.06
CA GLY A 228 -22.97 -8.90 15.83
C GLY A 228 -21.67 -8.23 15.36
N LEU A 229 -20.76 -8.98 14.73
CA LEU A 229 -19.45 -8.46 14.28
C LEU A 229 -19.45 -7.99 12.83
N PHE A 230 -20.16 -8.67 11.93
CA PHE A 230 -20.12 -8.40 10.50
C PHE A 230 -21.30 -7.57 9.99
N LEU A 231 -22.33 -7.33 10.80
CA LEU A 231 -23.42 -6.41 10.46
C LEU A 231 -23.21 -5.08 11.17
N GLU A 232 -23.41 -3.99 10.44
CA GLU A 232 -23.47 -2.67 11.07
C GLU A 232 -24.74 -2.53 11.91
N PRO A 233 -24.63 -1.99 13.15
CA PRO A 233 -25.76 -1.91 14.08
C PRO A 233 -26.89 -0.99 13.59
N ASP A 234 -26.57 0.07 12.83
CA ASP A 234 -27.56 1.08 12.40
C ASP A 234 -28.22 0.76 11.04
N SER A 235 -27.44 0.28 10.07
CA SER A 235 -27.91 0.10 8.69
C SER A 235 -28.39 -1.33 8.41
N GLY A 236 -27.99 -2.30 9.26
CA GLY A 236 -28.17 -3.73 9.04
C GLY A 236 -27.51 -4.24 7.76
N ARG A 237 -26.66 -3.44 7.11
CA ARG A 237 -25.89 -3.85 5.94
C ARG A 237 -24.67 -4.64 6.40
N PRO A 238 -24.23 -5.64 5.61
CA PRO A 238 -23.00 -6.34 5.94
C PRO A 238 -21.82 -5.40 5.73
N ALA A 239 -21.02 -5.21 6.79
CA ALA A 239 -19.79 -4.42 6.78
C ALA A 239 -18.69 -5.04 5.91
N VAL A 240 -18.86 -6.32 5.54
CA VAL A 240 -17.96 -7.09 4.68
C VAL A 240 -18.60 -7.36 3.32
N ASP A 241 -17.79 -7.31 2.27
CA ASP A 241 -18.20 -7.59 0.89
C ASP A 241 -18.29 -9.10 0.63
N GLY A 242 -17.45 -9.87 1.31
CA GLY A 242 -17.44 -11.32 1.22
C GLY A 242 -17.09 -11.98 2.56
N LEU A 243 -17.59 -13.20 2.75
CA LEU A 243 -17.33 -14.01 3.92
C LEU A 243 -16.70 -15.34 3.50
N VAL A 244 -15.59 -15.72 4.14
CA VAL A 244 -14.94 -17.01 3.97
C VAL A 244 -15.15 -17.83 5.24
N LEU A 245 -15.74 -19.01 5.08
CA LEU A 245 -15.90 -19.98 6.17
C LEU A 245 -14.74 -20.96 6.11
N ALA A 246 -13.97 -20.99 7.19
CA ALA A 246 -12.75 -21.75 7.32
C ALA A 246 -12.91 -22.71 8.49
N GLY A 247 -12.40 -23.93 8.40
CA GLY A 247 -12.40 -24.81 9.57
C GLY A 247 -11.97 -26.22 9.29
N SER A 248 -11.80 -26.96 10.39
CA SER A 248 -11.53 -28.40 10.36
C SER A 248 -12.84 -29.17 10.48
N ALA A 249 -12.98 -30.23 9.69
CA ALA A 249 -14.14 -31.12 9.64
C ALA A 249 -15.46 -30.43 9.21
N ASP A 250 -16.59 -31.13 9.41
CA ASP A 250 -17.90 -30.77 8.86
C ASP A 250 -18.58 -29.56 9.52
N PHE A 251 -17.99 -28.95 10.55
CA PHE A 251 -18.62 -27.85 11.32
C PHE A 251 -18.99 -26.65 10.44
N LYS A 252 -18.13 -26.31 9.48
CA LYS A 252 -18.37 -25.21 8.53
C LYS A 252 -19.51 -25.50 7.56
N VAL A 253 -19.68 -26.78 7.18
CA VAL A 253 -20.76 -27.24 6.31
C VAL A 253 -22.07 -27.23 7.09
N GLU A 254 -22.06 -27.70 8.34
CA GLU A 254 -23.21 -27.60 9.26
C GLU A 254 -23.62 -26.14 9.52
N LEU A 255 -22.67 -25.21 9.64
CA LEU A 255 -22.98 -23.78 9.79
C LEU A 255 -23.68 -23.20 8.55
N GLN A 256 -23.20 -23.56 7.36
CA GLN A 256 -23.78 -23.08 6.10
C GLN A 256 -25.14 -23.72 5.80
N GLN A 257 -25.29 -25.02 6.03
CA GLN A 257 -26.53 -25.77 5.77
C GLN A 257 -27.58 -25.59 6.85
N GLY A 258 -27.16 -25.35 8.10
CA GLY A 258 -28.04 -25.32 9.28
C GLY A 258 -28.98 -24.12 9.34
N GLY A 259 -28.88 -23.17 8.41
CA GLY A 259 -29.73 -21.96 8.37
C GLY A 259 -29.65 -21.09 9.63
N LEU A 260 -28.62 -21.29 10.46
CA LEU A 260 -28.39 -20.56 11.71
C LEU A 260 -27.76 -19.19 11.46
N LEU A 261 -27.03 -19.05 10.35
CA LEU A 261 -26.40 -17.82 9.93
C LEU A 261 -27.45 -16.87 9.35
N ASP A 262 -27.32 -15.57 9.60
CA ASP A 262 -28.24 -14.58 9.02
C ASP A 262 -28.22 -14.66 7.48
N ALA A 263 -29.39 -14.61 6.86
CA ALA A 263 -29.58 -14.74 5.41
C ALA A 263 -28.74 -13.71 4.64
N ARG A 264 -28.53 -12.52 5.21
CA ARG A 264 -27.71 -11.45 4.63
C ARG A 264 -26.24 -11.82 4.54
N LEU A 265 -25.70 -12.52 5.54
CA LEU A 265 -24.32 -13.00 5.55
C LEU A 265 -24.18 -14.29 4.73
N ALA A 266 -25.20 -15.16 4.74
CA ALA A 266 -25.21 -16.39 3.97
C ALA A 266 -25.12 -16.10 2.46
N GLY A 267 -25.84 -15.08 1.98
CA GLY A 267 -25.75 -14.62 0.59
C GLY A 267 -24.39 -14.01 0.19
N LYS A 268 -23.56 -13.61 1.16
CA LYS A 268 -22.21 -13.09 0.94
C LYS A 268 -21.09 -14.11 1.19
N THR A 269 -21.42 -15.38 1.42
CA THR A 269 -20.42 -16.43 1.63
C THR A 269 -19.79 -16.81 0.29
N LEU A 270 -18.48 -16.54 0.13
CA LEU A 270 -17.75 -16.75 -1.12
C LEU A 270 -17.25 -18.19 -1.25
N GLN A 271 -16.57 -18.68 -0.21
CA GLN A 271 -15.91 -19.97 -0.24
C GLN A 271 -15.88 -20.61 1.14
N VAL A 272 -15.92 -21.94 1.15
CA VAL A 272 -15.73 -22.77 2.33
C VAL A 272 -14.40 -23.50 2.20
N VAL A 273 -13.47 -23.27 3.13
CA VAL A 273 -12.07 -23.74 3.06
C VAL A 273 -11.79 -24.77 4.15
N ASP A 274 -11.12 -25.86 3.78
CA ASP A 274 -10.65 -26.91 4.69
C ASP A 274 -9.27 -26.58 5.23
N ILE A 275 -9.13 -26.63 6.55
CA ILE A 275 -7.90 -26.23 7.24
C ILE A 275 -7.55 -27.27 8.29
N ALA A 276 -6.25 -27.55 8.44
CA ALA A 276 -5.76 -28.55 9.38
C ALA A 276 -5.77 -28.04 10.84
N TYR A 277 -5.46 -26.76 11.04
CA TYR A 277 -5.31 -26.16 12.36
C TYR A 277 -6.27 -24.98 12.55
N GLY A 278 -6.76 -24.80 13.79
CA GLY A 278 -7.60 -23.66 14.17
C GLY A 278 -6.79 -22.40 14.54
N GLY A 279 -7.50 -21.36 14.95
CA GLY A 279 -6.89 -20.12 15.46
C GLY A 279 -6.20 -19.28 14.39
N GLU A 280 -5.13 -18.59 14.76
CA GLU A 280 -4.43 -17.63 13.87
C GLU A 280 -3.60 -18.31 12.79
N VAL A 281 -3.00 -19.46 13.12
CA VAL A 281 -2.27 -20.27 12.14
C VAL A 281 -3.25 -20.77 11.07
N GLY A 282 -4.43 -21.22 11.52
CA GLY A 282 -5.53 -21.57 10.62
C GLY A 282 -5.99 -20.40 9.76
N LEU A 283 -6.11 -19.20 10.32
CA LEU A 283 -6.48 -18.00 9.55
C LEU A 283 -5.49 -17.73 8.41
N ASN A 284 -4.19 -17.89 8.63
CA ASN A 284 -3.19 -17.65 7.59
C ASN A 284 -3.31 -18.67 6.45
N GLN A 285 -3.49 -19.95 6.80
CA GLN A 285 -3.74 -20.99 5.82
C GLN A 285 -5.06 -20.76 5.06
N ALA A 286 -6.10 -20.25 5.75
CA ALA A 286 -7.36 -19.87 5.12
C ALA A 286 -7.17 -18.80 4.05
N ILE A 287 -6.38 -17.77 4.36
CA ILE A 287 -6.11 -16.65 3.45
C ILE A 287 -5.35 -17.12 2.20
N GLU A 288 -4.39 -18.04 2.37
CA GLU A 288 -3.63 -18.60 1.25
C GLU A 288 -4.51 -19.43 0.32
N LEU A 289 -5.32 -20.34 0.88
CA LEU A 289 -6.24 -21.19 0.11
C LEU A 289 -7.38 -20.39 -0.52
N ALA A 290 -7.84 -19.32 0.13
CA ALA A 290 -8.87 -18.43 -0.40
C ALA A 290 -8.33 -17.40 -1.38
N SER A 291 -7.02 -17.39 -1.69
CA SER A 291 -6.41 -16.33 -2.48
C SER A 291 -6.99 -16.18 -3.89
N ASP A 292 -7.54 -17.27 -4.45
CA ASP A 292 -8.17 -17.28 -5.77
C ASP A 292 -9.56 -16.65 -5.78
N CYS A 293 -10.31 -16.73 -4.68
CA CYS A 293 -11.61 -16.07 -4.56
C CYS A 293 -11.50 -14.60 -4.14
N LEU A 294 -10.35 -14.22 -3.58
CA LEU A 294 -10.06 -12.90 -3.04
C LEU A 294 -9.32 -12.00 -4.05
N THR A 295 -9.54 -12.20 -5.36
CA THR A 295 -8.94 -11.38 -6.42
C THR A 295 -9.33 -9.91 -6.27
N GLY A 296 -8.33 -9.03 -6.23
CA GLY A 296 -8.49 -7.58 -6.03
C GLY A 296 -8.23 -7.09 -4.61
N LEU A 297 -7.71 -7.95 -3.70
CA LEU A 297 -7.12 -7.49 -2.45
C LEU A 297 -5.64 -7.14 -2.62
N ALA A 298 -5.30 -5.89 -2.28
CA ALA A 298 -3.92 -5.41 -2.27
C ALA A 298 -2.98 -6.30 -1.44
N TYR A 299 -3.45 -6.84 -0.30
CA TYR A 299 -2.65 -7.76 0.52
C TYR A 299 -2.16 -9.00 -0.24
N LEU A 300 -3.04 -9.64 -1.00
CA LEU A 300 -2.72 -10.88 -1.71
C LEU A 300 -1.87 -10.60 -2.93
N GLU A 301 -2.14 -9.48 -3.61
CA GLU A 301 -1.30 -9.01 -4.72
C GLU A 301 0.11 -8.69 -4.22
N GLU A 302 0.25 -7.95 -3.11
CA GLU A 302 1.53 -7.67 -2.44
C GLU A 302 2.27 -8.97 -2.10
N LYS A 303 1.60 -9.92 -1.42
CA LYS A 303 2.21 -11.21 -1.07
C LYS A 303 2.62 -12.02 -2.31
N ARG A 304 1.80 -12.03 -3.37
CA ARG A 304 2.13 -12.70 -4.64
C ARG A 304 3.32 -12.05 -5.35
N CYS A 305 3.43 -10.72 -5.31
CA CYS A 305 4.57 -10.00 -5.90
C CYS A 305 5.87 -10.30 -5.16
N LEU A 306 5.84 -10.23 -3.83
CA LEU A 306 7.00 -10.50 -2.99
C LEU A 306 7.42 -11.97 -3.08
N ALA A 307 6.46 -12.91 -3.10
CA ALA A 307 6.74 -14.33 -3.29
C ALA A 307 7.47 -14.59 -4.62
N ARG A 308 7.03 -13.97 -5.72
CA ARG A 308 7.72 -14.06 -7.02
C ARG A 308 9.14 -13.50 -6.94
N LEU A 309 9.33 -12.36 -6.28
CA LEU A 309 10.66 -11.78 -6.10
C LEU A 309 11.59 -12.72 -5.31
N PHE A 310 11.12 -13.31 -4.22
CA PHE A 310 11.93 -14.23 -3.42
C PHE A 310 12.19 -15.56 -4.13
N GLU A 311 11.26 -16.05 -4.95
CA GLU A 311 11.46 -17.23 -5.78
C GLU A 311 12.58 -17.02 -6.82
N GLU A 312 12.57 -15.88 -7.52
CA GLU A 312 13.63 -15.53 -8.47
C GLU A 312 15.00 -15.35 -7.79
N LEU A 313 15.02 -14.79 -6.57
CA LEU A 313 16.25 -14.71 -5.76
C LEU A 313 16.74 -16.10 -5.31
N GLY A 314 15.82 -17.01 -4.95
CA GLY A 314 16.14 -18.34 -4.45
C GLY A 314 16.67 -19.30 -5.51
N HIS A 315 16.29 -19.13 -6.78
CA HIS A 315 16.70 -20.03 -7.87
C HIS A 315 18.12 -19.79 -8.41
N GLY A 316 18.92 -18.89 -7.81
CA GLY A 316 20.29 -18.59 -8.25
C GLY A 316 20.36 -17.77 -9.55
N ARG A 317 19.22 -17.25 -10.02
CA ARG A 317 19.11 -16.30 -11.14
C ARG A 317 19.26 -14.86 -10.63
N GLN A 318 20.32 -14.59 -9.88
CA GLN A 318 20.58 -13.25 -9.32
C GLN A 318 20.58 -12.15 -10.40
N GLN A 319 20.88 -12.49 -11.65
CA GLN A 319 20.89 -11.53 -12.77
C GLN A 319 19.50 -11.02 -13.18
N LEU A 320 18.38 -11.65 -12.79
CA LEU A 320 17.01 -11.23 -13.19
C LEU A 320 16.31 -10.34 -12.15
N VAL A 321 16.96 -10.06 -11.03
CA VAL A 321 16.42 -9.19 -9.97
C VAL A 321 17.43 -8.08 -9.69
N CYS A 322 16.97 -6.84 -9.59
CA CYS A 322 17.75 -5.74 -9.05
C CYS A 322 17.20 -5.35 -7.68
N TYR A 323 18.10 -5.00 -6.76
CA TYR A 323 17.71 -4.55 -5.43
C TYR A 323 18.49 -3.31 -5.02
N GLY A 324 17.89 -2.51 -4.15
CA GLY A 324 18.45 -1.24 -3.74
C GLY A 324 18.32 -0.15 -4.82
N VAL A 325 18.55 1.08 -4.39
CA VAL A 325 18.20 2.24 -5.21
C VAL A 325 19.16 2.42 -6.39
N GLY A 326 20.47 2.21 -6.19
CA GLY A 326 21.47 2.38 -7.24
C GLY A 326 21.28 1.43 -8.42
N GLN A 327 21.21 0.12 -8.14
CA GLN A 327 20.99 -0.90 -9.18
C GLN A 327 19.65 -0.70 -9.87
N THR A 328 18.58 -0.39 -9.13
CA THR A 328 17.25 -0.25 -9.74
C THR A 328 17.13 0.99 -10.62
N VAL A 329 17.76 2.12 -10.25
CA VAL A 329 17.80 3.30 -11.11
C VAL A 329 18.60 3.03 -12.39
N ALA A 330 19.76 2.37 -12.29
CA ALA A 330 20.54 1.97 -13.46
C ALA A 330 19.80 0.96 -14.36
N ALA A 331 19.08 0.00 -13.75
CA ALA A 331 18.22 -0.94 -14.45
C ALA A 331 17.09 -0.22 -15.21
N LEU A 332 16.56 0.84 -14.61
CA LEU A 332 15.47 1.62 -15.16
C LEU A 332 15.96 2.53 -16.30
N GLU A 333 17.14 3.13 -16.18
CA GLU A 333 17.80 3.89 -17.25
C GLU A 333 18.15 3.02 -18.46
N SER A 334 18.55 1.77 -18.23
CA SER A 334 18.82 0.79 -19.30
C SER A 334 17.54 0.18 -19.91
N GLY A 335 16.36 0.45 -19.34
CA GLY A 335 15.07 -0.04 -19.85
C GLY A 335 14.85 -1.55 -19.67
N ALA A 336 15.61 -2.19 -18.78
CA ALA A 336 15.57 -3.64 -18.58
C ALA A 336 14.49 -4.10 -17.60
N VAL A 337 13.93 -3.18 -16.80
CA VAL A 337 12.98 -3.51 -15.73
C VAL A 337 11.60 -3.80 -16.31
N ASP A 338 10.99 -4.89 -15.87
CA ASP A 338 9.58 -5.19 -16.13
C ASP A 338 8.67 -4.60 -15.05
N THR A 339 8.94 -4.93 -13.78
CA THR A 339 8.13 -4.51 -12.63
C THR A 339 9.03 -3.95 -11.53
N VAL A 340 8.79 -2.70 -11.11
CA VAL A 340 9.42 -2.08 -9.94
C VAL A 340 8.51 -2.26 -8.73
N LEU A 341 9.03 -2.85 -7.67
CA LEU A 341 8.41 -2.91 -6.35
C LEU A 341 9.00 -1.79 -5.50
N ALA A 342 8.15 -0.88 -5.03
CA ALA A 342 8.56 0.24 -4.19
C ALA A 342 7.75 0.24 -2.89
N TRP A 343 8.44 0.40 -1.76
CA TRP A 343 7.79 0.60 -0.47
C TRP A 343 7.17 2.01 -0.37
N GLU A 344 5.99 2.14 0.26
CA GLU A 344 5.29 3.44 0.44
C GLU A 344 6.14 4.52 1.14
N GLU A 345 7.02 4.12 2.05
CA GLU A 345 7.78 5.03 2.92
C GLU A 345 9.28 4.99 2.61
N LEU A 346 9.65 5.13 1.33
CA LEU A 346 11.06 5.22 0.96
C LEU A 346 11.76 6.43 1.61
N PRO A 347 12.93 6.24 2.24
CA PRO A 347 13.71 7.30 2.87
C PRO A 347 14.59 8.08 1.89
N TYR A 348 14.29 8.05 0.58
CA TYR A 348 15.11 8.67 -0.47
C TYR A 348 14.35 9.79 -1.17
N ASP A 349 14.99 10.95 -1.25
CA ASP A 349 14.58 12.06 -2.10
C ASP A 349 15.45 12.05 -3.37
N CYS A 350 14.90 12.52 -4.48
CA CYS A 350 15.59 12.63 -5.76
C CYS A 350 15.62 14.08 -6.24
N VAL A 351 16.76 14.46 -6.81
CA VAL A 351 16.93 15.72 -7.55
C VAL A 351 17.44 15.36 -8.95
N LEU A 352 16.80 15.90 -9.98
CA LEU A 352 17.29 15.79 -11.35
C LEU A 352 18.36 16.85 -11.56
N THR A 353 19.58 16.43 -11.87
CA THR A 353 20.66 17.34 -12.23
C THR A 353 20.49 17.82 -13.68
N ALA A 354 21.10 18.95 -14.03
CA ALA A 354 21.06 19.51 -15.39
C ALA A 354 21.55 18.54 -16.48
N SER A 355 22.35 17.54 -16.11
CA SER A 355 22.81 16.43 -16.96
C SER A 355 21.77 15.31 -17.17
N ARG A 356 20.53 15.47 -16.68
CA ARG A 356 19.47 14.43 -16.60
C ARG A 356 19.83 13.19 -15.77
N GLN A 357 20.95 13.23 -15.05
CA GLN A 357 21.29 12.19 -14.09
C GLN A 357 20.48 12.40 -12.80
N LEU A 358 19.99 11.30 -12.25
CA LEU A 358 19.19 11.33 -11.04
C LEU A 358 20.10 11.23 -9.81
N LYS A 359 20.21 12.34 -9.06
CA LYS A 359 20.95 12.37 -7.81
C LYS A 359 20.01 11.96 -6.67
N LEU A 360 20.35 10.88 -5.99
CA LEU A 360 19.64 10.38 -4.83
C LEU A 360 20.19 11.03 -3.58
N ILE A 361 19.32 11.60 -2.75
CA ILE A 361 19.67 12.17 -1.46
C ILE A 361 18.95 11.34 -0.39
N PRO A 362 19.68 10.64 0.50
CA PRO A 362 19.06 10.00 1.63
C PRO A 362 18.46 11.07 2.54
N ARG A 363 17.19 10.90 2.94
CA ARG A 363 16.42 11.90 3.70
C ARG A 363 17.04 12.25 5.06
N GLN A 364 17.93 11.39 5.58
CA GLN A 364 18.75 11.65 6.77
C GLN A 364 19.83 12.73 6.52
N ALA A 365 20.41 12.80 5.32
CA ALA A 365 21.40 13.82 4.95
C ALA A 365 20.77 15.20 4.71
N CYS A 366 19.50 15.25 4.27
CA CYS A 366 18.75 16.51 4.18
C CYS A 366 18.56 17.17 5.56
N ARG A 367 18.43 16.38 6.64
CA ARG A 367 18.26 16.91 8.00
C ARG A 367 19.55 17.48 8.59
N SER A 368 20.70 16.90 8.27
CA SER A 368 21.99 17.38 8.76
C SER A 368 22.47 18.65 8.04
N ALA A 369 22.02 18.91 6.81
CA ALA A 369 22.34 20.16 6.11
C ALA A 369 21.70 21.41 6.75
N ALA A 370 20.63 21.27 7.54
CA ALA A 370 19.99 22.36 8.27
C ALA A 370 20.70 22.72 9.60
N GLY A 371 21.64 21.89 10.06
CA GLY A 371 22.45 22.12 11.25
C GLY A 371 23.92 22.03 10.90
N GLY A 372 24.51 23.16 10.51
CA GLY A 372 25.91 23.19 10.08
C GLY A 372 26.88 22.64 11.13
N GLN A 373 27.69 21.65 10.74
CA GLN A 373 29.14 21.58 10.93
C GLN A 373 29.71 20.33 10.24
N HIS A 374 30.97 20.46 9.82
CA HIS A 374 31.73 19.59 8.92
C HIS A 374 31.84 18.11 9.33
N GLY A 375 31.92 17.24 8.32
CA GLY A 375 32.47 15.88 8.41
C GLY A 375 32.13 15.02 7.19
N ASP A 376 33.13 14.80 6.33
CA ASP A 376 33.24 13.84 5.23
C ASP A 376 32.36 13.99 3.97
N GLY A 377 32.96 14.62 2.95
CA GLY A 377 33.26 13.89 1.73
C GLY A 377 32.15 13.67 0.69
N VAL A 378 31.08 14.46 0.69
CA VAL A 378 30.22 14.58 -0.50
C VAL A 378 30.20 16.04 -0.91
N GLU A 379 31.09 16.41 -1.84
CA GLU A 379 31.03 17.69 -2.52
C GLU A 379 29.67 17.78 -3.24
N VAL A 380 28.76 18.56 -2.64
CA VAL A 380 27.53 18.99 -3.30
C VAL A 380 27.90 20.13 -4.24
N THR A 381 28.58 19.79 -5.32
CA THR A 381 28.72 20.67 -6.48
C THR A 381 27.43 20.61 -7.30
N ASP A 382 26.85 21.80 -7.49
CA ASP A 382 25.71 22.16 -8.32
C ASP A 382 24.43 21.33 -8.17
N CYS A 383 23.66 21.64 -7.12
CA CYS A 383 22.24 21.33 -7.05
C CYS A 383 21.53 21.97 -8.24
N GLY A 384 21.06 21.14 -9.18
CA GLY A 384 20.20 21.57 -10.28
C GLY A 384 18.96 22.34 -9.78
N LEU A 385 18.39 23.13 -10.69
CA LEU A 385 17.33 24.13 -10.51
C LEU A 385 15.97 23.60 -9.97
N ASP A 386 15.86 22.32 -9.62
CA ASP A 386 14.60 21.67 -9.24
C ASP A 386 14.50 21.39 -7.74
N GLU A 387 13.31 21.66 -7.17
CA GLU A 387 12.99 21.35 -5.77
C GLU A 387 13.16 19.83 -5.50
N PRO A 388 13.70 19.42 -4.34
CA PRO A 388 13.82 18.01 -3.98
C PRO A 388 12.43 17.37 -3.95
N ARG A 389 12.27 16.27 -4.70
CA ARG A 389 11.02 15.50 -4.74
C ARG A 389 11.28 14.09 -4.19
N PRO A 390 10.31 13.47 -3.52
CA PRO A 390 10.49 12.11 -3.03
C PRO A 390 10.60 11.11 -4.20
N LEU A 391 11.46 10.11 -4.06
CA LEU A 391 11.79 9.17 -5.15
C LEU A 391 10.56 8.45 -5.71
N ILE A 392 9.60 8.08 -4.87
CA ILE A 392 8.39 7.37 -5.31
C ILE A 392 7.55 8.23 -6.26
N ASP A 393 7.48 9.55 -6.02
CA ASP A 393 6.70 10.43 -6.89
C ASP A 393 7.39 10.56 -8.25
N TRP A 394 8.73 10.62 -8.27
CA TRP A 394 9.49 10.60 -9.51
C TRP A 394 9.35 9.28 -10.27
N LEU A 395 9.39 8.13 -9.58
CA LEU A 395 9.17 6.82 -10.19
C LEU A 395 7.78 6.74 -10.83
N ALA A 396 6.76 7.29 -10.17
CA ALA A 396 5.39 7.27 -10.64
C ALA A 396 5.10 8.27 -11.77
N ASP A 397 5.84 9.38 -11.87
CA ASP A 397 5.62 10.43 -12.88
C ASP A 397 6.51 10.25 -14.12
N ALA A 398 7.80 9.96 -13.94
CA ALA A 398 8.81 10.02 -15.00
C ALA A 398 9.54 8.69 -15.19
N GLY A 399 9.94 8.02 -14.11
CA GLY A 399 10.81 6.84 -14.19
C GLY A 399 10.14 5.65 -14.89
N CYS A 400 9.05 5.14 -14.33
CA CYS A 400 8.40 3.94 -14.84
C CYS A 400 7.77 4.12 -16.24
N PRO A 401 7.13 5.25 -16.57
CA PRO A 401 6.62 5.49 -17.93
C PRO A 401 7.73 5.55 -18.99
N ALA A 402 8.90 6.12 -18.66
CA ALA A 402 10.02 6.22 -19.60
C ALA A 402 10.66 4.85 -19.90
N ALA A 403 10.78 3.99 -18.89
CA ALA A 403 11.33 2.64 -19.03
C ALA A 403 10.29 1.61 -19.54
N GLY A 404 9.01 1.96 -19.56
CA GLY A 404 7.92 1.01 -19.84
C GLY A 404 7.80 -0.07 -18.77
N ALA A 405 8.15 0.25 -17.52
CA ALA A 405 8.09 -0.64 -16.36
C ALA A 405 6.79 -0.43 -15.56
N GLN A 406 6.30 -1.49 -14.90
CA GLN A 406 5.15 -1.43 -14.01
C GLN A 406 5.58 -1.04 -12.60
N LEU A 407 5.06 0.06 -12.06
CA LEU A 407 5.29 0.44 -10.67
C LEU A 407 4.21 -0.17 -9.76
N ARG A 408 4.64 -0.97 -8.79
CA ARG A 408 3.80 -1.47 -7.70
C ARG A 408 4.27 -0.91 -6.38
N VAL A 409 3.37 -0.20 -5.72
CA VAL A 409 3.61 0.38 -4.40
C VAL A 409 3.13 -0.58 -3.33
N LEU A 410 3.99 -0.90 -2.37
CA LEU A 410 3.75 -1.87 -1.30
C LEU A 410 3.69 -1.17 0.06
N ALA A 411 2.73 -1.55 0.90
CA ALA A 411 2.61 -1.00 2.26
C ALA A 411 3.54 -1.69 3.27
N CYS A 412 4.09 -2.87 2.93
CA CYS A 412 5.04 -3.65 3.73
C CYS A 412 4.56 -3.99 5.15
N ARG A 413 3.27 -4.31 5.30
CA ARG A 413 2.67 -4.72 6.59
C ARG A 413 2.77 -6.23 6.85
N SER A 414 3.03 -7.00 5.79
CA SER A 414 3.25 -8.44 5.84
C SER A 414 4.65 -8.75 6.40
N PRO A 415 4.88 -9.93 7.02
CA PRO A 415 6.22 -10.32 7.45
C PRO A 415 7.21 -10.38 6.27
N GLU A 416 6.74 -10.79 5.10
CA GLU A 416 7.49 -10.73 3.84
C GLU A 416 7.84 -9.29 3.45
N GLY A 417 6.90 -8.35 3.63
CA GLY A 417 7.11 -6.92 3.38
C GLY A 417 8.10 -6.28 4.35
N VAL A 418 8.12 -6.70 5.61
CA VAL A 418 9.12 -6.24 6.59
C VAL A 418 10.52 -6.72 6.21
N GLN A 419 10.65 -7.97 5.73
CA GLN A 419 11.91 -8.47 5.17
C GLN A 419 12.32 -7.69 3.92
N PHE A 420 11.37 -7.33 3.07
CA PHE A 420 11.62 -6.51 1.89
C PHE A 420 12.14 -5.11 2.25
N ALA A 421 11.47 -4.42 3.18
CA ALA A 421 11.84 -3.08 3.60
C ALA A 421 13.22 -3.05 4.30
N ASN A 422 13.46 -3.97 5.24
CA ASN A 422 14.69 -3.99 6.03
C ASN A 422 15.87 -4.63 5.29
N GLY A 423 15.63 -5.65 4.46
CA GLY A 423 16.68 -6.40 3.79
C GLY A 423 17.14 -5.76 2.48
N PHE A 424 16.21 -5.26 1.66
CA PHE A 424 16.51 -4.79 0.30
C PHE A 424 16.40 -3.26 0.15
N GLY A 425 16.29 -2.53 1.25
CA GLY A 425 16.18 -1.06 1.24
C GLY A 425 14.85 -0.53 0.69
N GLY A 426 13.83 -1.39 0.63
CA GLY A 426 12.46 -1.03 0.24
C GLY A 426 12.24 -0.80 -1.26
N LEU A 427 13.22 -1.07 -2.11
CA LEU A 427 13.11 -0.90 -3.55
C LEU A 427 13.77 -2.07 -4.28
N ALA A 428 13.03 -2.69 -5.20
CA ALA A 428 13.55 -3.75 -6.05
C ALA A 428 12.87 -3.73 -7.41
N GLY A 429 13.50 -4.36 -8.40
CA GLY A 429 12.94 -4.55 -9.73
C GLY A 429 13.08 -5.98 -10.21
N LEU A 430 12.03 -6.46 -10.88
CA LEU A 430 12.04 -7.67 -11.68
C LEU A 430 12.45 -7.28 -13.10
N LEU A 431 13.53 -7.87 -13.59
CA LEU A 431 14.12 -7.56 -14.91
C LEU A 431 13.54 -8.48 -15.99
N ARG A 432 13.45 -7.99 -17.23
CA ARG A 432 13.05 -8.77 -18.41
C ARG A 432 14.16 -9.69 -18.89
N TYR A 433 15.40 -9.24 -18.75
CA TYR A 433 16.61 -9.94 -19.17
C TYR A 433 17.70 -9.72 -18.13
N PRO A 434 18.66 -10.66 -18.04
CA PRO A 434 19.76 -10.56 -17.10
C PRO A 434 20.61 -9.31 -17.37
N LEU A 435 20.95 -8.59 -16.31
CA LEU A 435 21.96 -7.52 -16.31
C LEU A 435 23.11 -7.97 -15.42
N ASP A 436 24.32 -7.79 -15.92
CA ASP A 436 25.52 -7.99 -15.12
C ASP A 436 25.76 -6.71 -14.30
N TRP A 437 25.65 -6.83 -12.99
CA TRP A 437 25.99 -5.77 -12.05
C TRP A 437 27.46 -5.96 -11.69
N GLU A 438 28.29 -4.96 -11.95
CA GLU A 438 29.61 -4.91 -11.30
C GLU A 438 29.37 -4.52 -9.84
N ASP A 439 29.55 -5.47 -8.93
CA ASP A 439 29.47 -5.19 -7.50
C ASP A 439 30.54 -4.14 -7.13
N PRO A 440 30.18 -3.01 -6.50
CA PRO A 440 31.16 -2.02 -6.08
C PRO A 440 32.15 -2.55 -5.04
N GLU A 441 31.84 -3.68 -4.38
CA GLU A 441 32.78 -4.37 -3.47
C GLU A 441 33.92 -5.10 -4.21
N SER A 442 33.71 -5.49 -5.47
CA SER A 442 34.76 -6.15 -6.28
C SER A 442 35.87 -5.19 -6.72
N LEU A 443 35.62 -3.88 -6.68
CA LEU A 443 36.60 -2.84 -7.00
C LEU A 443 37.50 -2.48 -5.80
N GLN A 444 37.10 -2.82 -4.57
CA GLN A 444 37.92 -2.55 -3.38
C GLN A 444 38.97 -3.64 -3.12
N SER A 445 38.76 -4.88 -3.58
CA SER A 445 39.74 -5.96 -3.45
C SER A 445 40.80 -6.00 -4.56
N GLY A 446 40.57 -5.32 -5.68
CA GLY A 446 41.49 -5.28 -6.83
C GLY A 446 42.63 -4.25 -6.74
N ALA A 447 42.67 -3.40 -5.71
CA ALA A 447 43.65 -2.32 -5.58
C ALA A 447 44.80 -2.61 -4.59
N GLN A 448 44.85 -3.80 -3.98
CA GLN A 448 45.85 -4.14 -2.94
C GLN A 448 46.84 -5.26 -3.31
N THR A 449 46.77 -5.89 -4.49
CA THR A 449 47.64 -7.05 -4.80
C THR A 449 48.82 -6.79 -5.75
N ASP A 450 49.03 -5.56 -6.23
CA ASP A 450 50.10 -5.30 -7.23
C ASP A 450 51.32 -4.53 -6.67
N ALA A 451 51.45 -4.38 -5.34
CA ALA A 451 52.59 -3.71 -4.75
C ALA A 451 53.04 -4.37 -3.43
N GLU A 452 53.69 -5.54 -3.54
CA GLU A 452 54.86 -5.96 -2.75
C GLU A 452 55.15 -7.44 -3.01
N ALA A 453 55.75 -7.70 -4.16
CA ALA A 453 56.42 -8.97 -4.47
C ALA A 453 57.94 -8.74 -4.45
N VAL A 454 58.54 -8.58 -3.26
CA VAL A 454 60.00 -8.78 -3.05
C VAL A 454 60.27 -9.12 -1.58
N ALA A 455 60.99 -10.23 -1.37
CA ALA A 455 61.70 -10.67 -0.15
C ALA A 455 60.86 -11.23 1.02
N ASP A 456 60.81 -12.56 1.12
CA ASP A 456 61.72 -13.26 2.04
C ASP A 456 61.72 -14.77 1.73
N GLU A 457 62.91 -15.27 1.39
CA GLU A 457 63.27 -16.69 1.43
C GLU A 457 63.53 -17.10 2.90
N ASP A 458 63.46 -18.40 3.16
CA ASP A 458 63.92 -19.10 4.37
C ASP A 458 62.94 -19.23 5.56
N ALA A 459 62.10 -20.27 5.48
CA ALA A 459 61.89 -21.19 6.61
C ALA A 459 61.26 -22.50 6.12
N SER A 460 62.11 -23.50 5.87
CA SER A 460 61.75 -24.90 5.91
C SER A 460 61.28 -25.28 7.32
N ASP A 461 60.17 -25.99 7.45
CA ASP A 461 60.15 -27.31 8.12
C ASP A 461 58.75 -27.94 8.12
N VAL A 462 58.68 -29.08 7.40
CA VAL A 462 58.10 -30.36 7.81
C VAL A 462 56.73 -30.33 8.51
N TYR A 463 55.68 -30.75 7.81
CA TYR A 463 54.69 -31.67 8.38
C TYR A 463 54.21 -32.70 7.36
N ASP A 464 54.39 -33.95 7.76
CA ASP A 464 54.08 -35.20 7.08
C ASP A 464 52.59 -35.42 6.78
N CYS A 465 52.36 -36.22 5.73
CA CYS A 465 51.13 -36.97 5.48
C CYS A 465 50.79 -37.94 6.63
N PHE A 466 49.49 -38.24 6.82
CA PHE A 466 48.88 -39.55 7.18
C PHE A 466 47.46 -39.24 7.73
N ASP A 467 46.40 -39.42 6.94
CA ASP A 467 45.56 -40.63 6.84
C ASP A 467 44.59 -40.89 8.02
N LEU A 468 43.31 -40.90 7.67
CA LEU A 468 42.21 -41.81 8.07
C LEU A 468 42.12 -42.34 9.52
N GLY A 469 40.94 -42.17 10.12
CA GLY A 469 40.44 -43.10 11.13
C GLY A 469 39.36 -42.55 12.06
N ASP A 470 38.11 -42.93 11.78
CA ASP A 470 36.96 -43.12 12.67
C ASP A 470 37.10 -42.76 14.16
N TYR A 471 36.18 -41.90 14.64
CA TYR A 471 35.23 -42.22 15.73
C TYR A 471 34.11 -41.17 15.83
#